data_AF-E8TJ33-F1
#
_entry.id   AF-E8TJ33-F1
#
_cell.length_a   1.000
_cell.length_b   1.000
_cell.length_c   1.000
_cell.angle_alpha   90.00
_cell.angle_beta   90.00
_cell.angle_gamma   90.00
#
_symmetry.space_group_name_H-M   'P 1'
#
loop_
_entity.id
_entity.type
_entity.pdbx_description
1 polymer ?
#
loop_
_entity_poly.entity_id
_entity_poly.type
_entity_poly.pdbx_seq_one_letter_code
_entity_poly.pdbx_strand_id
1 'polypeptide(L)'
;MVVVRRLDEEEFKACFAEPMTNITATANAVVDIWSYVDALNLDEVGVPYLNDVHYVYRDVQNRFDQVLIGTGRFNALLVIVVDLGRSAVFGHFLLDLNKEYGLSGGYLRPV
;
A
#
# COMPACT_ATOMS: atom_id res chain seq x y z
N MET A 1 -13.03 -16.91 3.18
CA MET A 1 -13.06 -15.99 2.03
C MET A 1 -12.55 -14.65 2.53
N VAL A 2 -11.41 -14.18 2.02
CA VAL A 2 -10.90 -12.85 2.37
C VAL A 2 -11.67 -11.84 1.53
N VAL A 3 -12.27 -10.83 2.19
CA VAL A 3 -12.97 -9.76 1.48
C VAL A 3 -11.96 -8.65 1.21
N VAL A 4 -11.70 -8.39 -0.07
CA VAL A 4 -10.83 -7.30 -0.50
C VAL A 4 -11.65 -6.02 -0.65
N ARG A 5 -11.03 -4.88 -0.34
CA ARG A 5 -11.64 -3.55 -0.33
C ARG A 5 -10.65 -2.55 -0.90
N ARG A 6 -10.98 -2.00 -2.07
CA ARG A 6 -10.26 -0.88 -2.67
C ARG A 6 -10.74 0.42 -2.02
N LEU A 7 -9.81 1.19 -1.48
CA LEU A 7 -10.08 2.51 -0.93
C LEU A 7 -10.17 3.52 -2.07
N ASP A 8 -11.04 4.51 -1.93
CA ASP A 8 -10.94 5.73 -2.72
C ASP A 8 -9.87 6.68 -2.16
N GLU A 9 -9.67 7.81 -2.85
CA GLU A 9 -8.64 8.78 -2.48
C GLU A 9 -8.94 9.49 -1.15
N GLU A 10 -10.20 9.75 -0.83
CA GLU A 10 -10.60 10.41 0.42
C GLU A 10 -10.42 9.46 1.61
N GLU A 11 -10.86 8.21 1.47
CA GLU A 11 -10.66 7.15 2.46
C GLU A 11 -9.18 6.88 2.71
N PHE A 12 -8.38 6.82 1.65
CA PHE A 12 -6.94 6.63 1.78
C PHE A 12 -6.28 7.81 2.50
N LYS A 13 -6.60 9.05 2.12
CA LYS A 13 -6.07 10.26 2.79
C LYS A 13 -6.47 10.34 4.27
N ALA A 14 -7.66 9.86 4.64
CA ALA A 14 -8.09 9.80 6.04
C ALA A 14 -7.26 8.83 6.91
N CYS A 15 -6.51 7.91 6.27
CA CYS A 15 -5.58 7.01 6.94
C CYS A 15 -4.22 7.65 7.27
N PHE A 16 -4.03 8.93 6.93
CA PHE A 16 -2.83 9.70 7.26
C PHE A 16 -3.07 10.58 8.49
N ALA A 17 -2.05 10.68 9.34
CA ALA A 17 -1.94 11.71 10.35
C ALA A 17 -0.47 12.12 10.45
N GLU A 18 -0.18 13.38 10.15
CA GLU A 18 1.20 13.88 10.12
C GLU A 18 1.81 14.00 11.54
N PRO A 19 3.11 13.68 11.70
CA PRO A 19 3.99 13.08 10.69
C PRO A 19 3.75 11.57 10.53
N MET A 20 3.93 11.05 9.30
CA MET A 20 4.09 9.62 9.09
C MET A 20 5.51 9.20 9.45
N THR A 21 5.65 8.18 10.30
CA THR A 21 6.97 7.66 10.71
C THR A 21 7.30 6.40 9.91
N ASN A 22 8.48 6.38 9.27
CA ASN A 22 8.97 5.16 8.62
C ASN A 22 9.42 4.16 9.70
N ILE A 23 8.71 3.06 9.81
CA ILE A 23 8.98 1.98 10.78
C ILE A 23 9.47 0.70 10.09
N THR A 24 9.89 0.76 8.82
CA THR A 24 10.23 -0.43 8.01
C THR A 24 11.21 -1.38 8.72
N ALA A 25 12.20 -0.84 9.44
CA ALA A 25 13.21 -1.63 10.15
C ALA A 25 12.73 -2.24 11.48
N THR A 26 11.63 -1.73 12.05
CA THR A 26 11.12 -2.12 13.37
C THR A 26 9.67 -2.61 13.31
N ALA A 27 9.08 -2.68 12.11
CA ALA A 27 7.71 -3.08 11.90
C ALA A 27 7.53 -4.51 12.37
N ASN A 28 6.61 -4.68 13.33
CA ASN A 28 6.16 -5.99 13.74
C ASN A 28 4.77 -6.22 13.14
N ALA A 29 4.64 -7.24 12.30
CA ALA A 29 3.40 -7.52 11.60
C ALA A 29 2.34 -8.00 12.59
N VAL A 30 1.34 -7.16 12.88
CA VAL A 30 0.18 -7.52 13.70
C VAL A 30 -0.80 -8.42 12.96
N VAL A 31 -0.72 -8.44 11.62
CA VAL A 31 -1.58 -9.20 10.71
C VAL A 31 -0.73 -9.74 9.58
N ASP A 32 -1.01 -10.98 9.15
CA ASP A 32 -0.51 -11.50 7.89
C ASP A 32 -1.23 -10.82 6.70
N ILE A 33 -0.56 -9.87 6.06
CA ILE A 33 -1.10 -9.16 4.91
C ILE A 33 -1.09 -10.00 3.64
N TRP A 34 -0.28 -11.06 3.56
CA TRP A 34 -0.10 -11.82 2.32
C TRP A 34 -1.35 -12.60 1.95
N SER A 35 -2.06 -13.15 2.94
CA SER A 35 -3.39 -13.73 2.73
C SER A 35 -4.39 -12.77 2.07
N TYR A 36 -4.27 -11.45 2.32
CA TYR A 36 -5.08 -10.43 1.65
C TYR A 36 -4.55 -10.08 0.26
N VAL A 37 -3.23 -9.94 0.12
CA VAL A 37 -2.57 -9.64 -1.15
C VAL A 37 -2.83 -10.76 -2.17
N ASP A 38 -2.73 -12.02 -1.77
CA ASP A 38 -2.99 -13.19 -2.62
C ASP A 38 -4.44 -13.27 -3.09
N ALA A 39 -5.37 -12.62 -2.38
CA ALA A 39 -6.77 -12.54 -2.76
C ALA A 39 -7.08 -11.39 -3.74
N LEU A 40 -6.12 -10.50 -4.03
CA LEU A 40 -6.31 -9.40 -4.96
C LEU A 40 -6.26 -9.87 -6.41
N ASN A 41 -7.18 -9.36 -7.22
CA ASN A 41 -7.08 -9.46 -8.67
C ASN A 41 -6.18 -8.32 -9.19
N LEU A 42 -4.93 -8.64 -9.54
CA LEU A 42 -3.96 -7.63 -9.98
C LEU A 42 -4.36 -6.93 -11.29
N ASP A 43 -5.11 -7.60 -12.17
CA ASP A 43 -5.64 -6.99 -13.39
C ASP A 43 -6.67 -5.90 -13.08
N GLU A 44 -7.54 -6.12 -12.07
CA GLU A 44 -8.49 -5.10 -11.59
C GLU A 44 -7.82 -3.96 -10.82
N VAL A 45 -6.73 -4.28 -10.10
CA VAL A 45 -5.88 -3.26 -9.46
C VAL A 45 -5.17 -2.41 -10.53
N GLY A 46 -4.81 -3.00 -11.66
CA GLY A 46 -4.15 -2.34 -12.79
C GLY A 46 -2.63 -2.40 -12.73
N VAL A 47 -2.06 -3.49 -12.20
CA VAL A 47 -0.61 -3.72 -12.13
C VAL A 47 -0.25 -5.13 -12.61
N PRO A 48 0.89 -5.30 -13.32
CA PRO A 48 1.22 -6.60 -13.92
C PRO A 48 1.75 -7.62 -12.92
N TYR A 49 2.44 -7.17 -11.88
CA TYR A 49 2.97 -8.00 -10.79
C TYR A 49 3.37 -7.12 -9.60
N LEU A 50 3.56 -7.75 -8.45
CA LEU A 50 4.06 -7.14 -7.22
C LEU A 50 5.52 -7.56 -6.98
N ASN A 51 6.27 -6.71 -6.31
CA ASN A 51 7.63 -6.96 -5.83
C ASN A 51 7.63 -7.06 -4.29
N ASP A 52 8.77 -6.78 -3.66
CA ASP A 52 8.90 -6.74 -2.21
C ASP A 52 8.22 -5.52 -1.57
N VAL A 53 8.02 -5.63 -0.25
CA VAL A 53 7.66 -4.50 0.61
C VAL A 53 8.83 -3.52 0.62
N HIS A 54 8.60 -2.29 0.15
CA HIS A 54 9.61 -1.23 0.15
C HIS A 54 9.64 -0.49 1.48
N TYR A 55 8.47 -0.11 1.99
CA TYR A 55 8.36 0.69 3.20
C TYR A 55 7.13 0.34 4.02
N VAL A 56 7.23 0.53 5.32
CA VAL A 56 6.09 0.55 6.24
C VAL A 56 6.08 1.90 6.95
N TYR A 57 4.98 2.62 6.82
CA TYR A 57 4.76 3.90 7.48
C TYR A 57 3.63 3.80 8.49
N ARG A 58 3.85 4.34 9.68
CA ARG A 58 2.84 4.43 10.73
C ARG A 58 2.42 5.88 10.95
N ASP A 59 1.13 6.11 11.12
CA ASP A 59 0.61 7.44 11.47
C ASP A 59 0.98 7.83 12.92
N VAL A 60 1.07 9.12 13.21
CA VAL A 60 1.43 9.60 14.57
C VAL A 60 0.45 9.14 15.65
N GLN A 61 -0.79 8.85 15.25
CA GLN A 61 -1.85 8.41 16.14
C GLN A 61 -1.80 6.89 16.42
N ASN A 62 -0.86 6.16 15.81
CA ASN A 62 -0.73 4.70 15.88
C ASN A 62 -2.04 3.96 15.53
N ARG A 63 -2.81 4.48 14.58
CA ARG A 63 -4.07 3.88 14.10
C ARG A 63 -3.83 2.95 12.92
N PHE A 64 -2.96 3.38 11.99
CA PHE A 64 -2.76 2.69 10.73
C PHE A 64 -1.29 2.45 10.42
N ASP A 65 -1.00 1.23 9.96
CA ASP A 65 0.21 0.93 9.21
C ASP A 65 -0.11 0.92 7.72
N GLN A 66 0.67 1.66 6.95
CA GLN A 66 0.62 1.66 5.50
C GLN A 66 1.84 0.88 4.99
N VAL A 67 1.59 -0.30 4.44
CA VAL A 67 2.62 -1.17 3.87
C VAL A 67 2.69 -0.91 2.36
N LEU A 68 3.81 -0.36 1.90
CA LEU A 68 4.03 0.02 0.51
C LEU A 68 4.77 -1.12 -0.19
N ILE A 69 4.06 -1.79 -1.10
CA ILE A 69 4.57 -2.90 -1.91
C ILE A 69 4.93 -2.37 -3.29
N GLY A 70 6.15 -2.68 -3.74
CA GLY A 70 6.59 -2.35 -5.10
C GLY A 70 5.71 -3.03 -6.15
N THR A 71 5.52 -2.38 -7.31
CA THR A 71 4.80 -2.99 -8.43
C THR A 71 5.67 -3.01 -9.68
N GLY A 72 5.31 -3.83 -10.67
CA GLY A 72 5.95 -3.82 -11.99
C GLY A 72 5.71 -2.53 -12.79
N ARG A 73 4.86 -1.63 -12.28
CA ARG A 73 4.59 -0.34 -12.90
C ARG A 73 5.46 0.74 -12.25
N PHE A 74 6.20 1.49 -13.08
CA PHE A 74 7.09 2.56 -12.62
C PHE A 74 6.32 3.58 -11.78
N ASN A 75 6.90 4.01 -10.65
CA ASN A 75 6.32 5.01 -9.74
C ASN A 75 4.89 4.67 -9.25
N ALA A 76 4.52 3.38 -9.27
CA ALA A 76 3.27 2.90 -8.72
C ALA A 76 3.54 1.92 -7.58
N LEU A 77 2.88 2.13 -6.45
CA LEU A 77 3.00 1.32 -5.24
C LEU A 77 1.62 0.82 -4.85
N LEU A 78 1.52 -0.47 -4.54
CA LEU A 78 0.33 -1.00 -3.89
C LEU A 78 0.46 -0.74 -2.39
N VAL A 79 -0.45 0.03 -1.83
CA VAL A 79 -0.48 0.34 -0.41
C VAL A 79 -1.53 -0.53 0.27
N ILE A 80 -1.11 -1.37 1.20
CA ILE A 80 -2.01 -2.11 2.09
C ILE A 80 -2.14 -1.34 3.40
N VAL A 81 -3.36 -0.94 3.75
CA VAL A 81 -3.64 -0.22 5.00
C VAL A 81 -4.09 -1.24 6.03
N VAL A 82 -3.36 -1.33 7.13
CA VAL A 82 -3.66 -2.18 8.29
C VAL A 82 -4.18 -1.30 9.41
N ASP A 83 -5.38 -1.61 9.91
CA ASP A 83 -5.94 -1.01 11.11
C ASP A 83 -5.35 -1.73 12.33
N LEU A 84 -4.54 -1.01 13.10
CA LEU A 84 -3.85 -1.53 14.29
C LEU A 84 -4.82 -1.80 15.45
N GLY A 85 -5.87 -0.98 15.59
CA GLY A 85 -6.87 -1.14 16.63
C GLY A 85 -7.74 -2.38 16.42
N ARG A 86 -8.02 -2.72 15.16
CA ARG A 86 -8.78 -3.92 14.79
C ARG A 86 -7.90 -5.14 14.52
N SER A 87 -6.58 -4.95 14.38
CA SER A 87 -5.65 -5.98 13.91
C SER A 87 -6.18 -6.66 12.65
N ALA A 88 -6.51 -5.85 11.64
CA ALA A 88 -7.06 -6.32 10.38
C ALA A 88 -6.67 -5.40 9.22
N VAL A 89 -6.66 -5.93 7.98
CA VAL A 89 -6.52 -5.10 6.78
C VAL A 89 -7.77 -4.24 6.62
N PHE A 90 -7.58 -2.92 6.59
CA PHE A 90 -8.65 -1.94 6.38
C PHE A 90 -9.04 -1.84 4.89
N GLY A 91 -8.04 -1.94 4.01
CA GLY A 91 -8.21 -1.87 2.56
C GLY A 91 -6.88 -1.71 1.83
N HIS A 92 -6.94 -1.55 0.52
CA HIS A 92 -5.78 -1.26 -0.32
C HIS A 92 -6.01 -0.04 -1.21
N PHE A 93 -4.93 0.62 -1.60
CA PHE A 93 -4.93 1.73 -2.54
C PHE A 93 -3.77 1.59 -3.52
N LEU A 94 -4.00 1.84 -4.81
CA LEU A 94 -2.91 1.93 -5.79
C LEU A 94 -2.42 3.38 -5.85
N LEU A 95 -1.28 3.63 -5.22
CA LEU A 95 -0.62 4.93 -5.25
C LEU A 95 0.16 5.07 -6.55
N ASP A 96 -0.34 5.91 -7.46
CA ASP A 96 0.27 6.19 -8.75
C ASP A 96 0.87 7.60 -8.76
N LEU A 97 2.16 7.67 -8.42
CA LEU A 97 2.89 8.93 -8.34
C LEU A 97 3.06 9.59 -9.71
N ASN A 98 2.92 8.84 -10.82
CA ASN A 98 2.91 9.45 -12.15
C ASN A 98 1.65 10.27 -12.37
N LYS A 99 0.49 9.73 -11.96
CA LYS A 99 -0.78 10.44 -12.05
C LYS A 99 -0.82 11.62 -11.09
N GLU A 100 -0.33 11.43 -9.86
CA GLU A 100 -0.36 12.47 -8.82
C GLU A 100 0.53 13.67 -9.17
N TYR A 101 1.75 13.43 -9.66
CA TYR A 101 2.73 14.49 -9.92
C TYR A 101 2.92 14.80 -11.42
N GLY A 102 2.10 14.21 -12.30
CA GLY A 102 2.20 14.42 -13.75
C GLY A 102 3.52 13.93 -14.37
N LEU A 103 4.17 12.93 -13.76
CA LEU A 103 5.47 12.44 -14.21
C LEU A 103 5.31 11.53 -15.44
N SER A 104 5.95 11.88 -16.55
CA SER A 104 6.00 11.08 -17.78
C SER A 104 7.34 10.34 -17.94
N GLY A 105 7.88 9.82 -16.82
CA GLY A 105 9.22 9.21 -16.75
C GLY A 105 9.26 7.78 -17.28
N GLY A 106 10.20 7.52 -18.19
CA GLY A 106 10.42 6.31 -18.99
C GLY A 106 10.18 4.95 -18.33
N TYR A 107 9.43 4.16 -19.08
CA TYR A 107 9.14 2.73 -18.94
C TYR A 107 10.34 1.88 -18.49
N LEU A 108 10.06 1.00 -17.52
CA LEU A 108 10.79 -0.23 -17.19
C LEU A 108 12.29 -0.06 -16.88
N ARG A 109 12.65 -0.20 -15.60
CA ARG A 109 14.04 -0.58 -15.29
C ARG A 109 14.29 -1.96 -15.93
N PRO A 110 15.28 -2.12 -16.81
CA PRO A 110 15.68 -3.45 -17.25
C PRO A 110 16.17 -4.23 -16.02
N VAL A 111 15.67 -5.45 -15.89
CA VAL A 111 16.29 -6.49 -15.06
C VAL A 111 17.66 -6.87 -15.60
#